data_AF-A0A7V9QRJ5-F1
#
_entry.id   AF-A0A7V9QRJ5-F1
#
_cell.length_a   1.000
_cell.length_b   1.000
_cell.length_c   1.000
_cell.angle_alpha   90.00
_cell.angle_beta   90.00
_cell.angle_gamma   90.00
#
_symmetry.space_group_name_H-M   'P 1'
#
loop_
_entity.id
_entity.type
_entity.pdbx_description
1 polymer ?
#
loop_
_entity_poly.entity_id
_entity_poly.type
_entity_poly.pdbx_seq_one_letter_code
_entity_poly.pdbx_strand_id
1 'polypeptide(L)'
;MPAREIEIDGMSWSVFPSGYVTSYMQDEFGLFFTRGTGENREVRATRYSPVGTRSREQSFAELSDGDLRGLFAQSQPSFTSPEAGYRR
;
A
#
# COMPACT_ATOMS: atom_id res chain seq x y z
N MET A 1 -4.86 -7.03 10.44
CA MET A 1 -3.41 -7.03 10.19
C MET A 1 -2.77 -5.75 10.71
N PRO A 2 -1.63 -5.81 11.40
CA PRO A 2 -0.90 -4.63 11.80
C PRO A 2 -0.27 -3.93 10.58
N ALA A 3 -0.25 -2.60 10.59
CA ALA A 3 0.55 -1.85 9.63
C ALA A 3 2.04 -2.10 9.89
N ARG A 4 2.85 -2.11 8.83
CA ARG A 4 4.31 -2.14 8.91
C ARG A 4 4.86 -0.74 8.72
N GLU A 5 5.96 -0.41 9.36
CA GLU A 5 6.67 0.85 9.15
C GLU A 5 7.93 0.59 8.30
N ILE A 6 8.17 1.45 7.32
CA ILE A 6 9.38 1.41 6.49
C ILE A 6 9.93 2.82 6.28
N GLU A 7 11.24 2.94 6.11
CA GLU A 7 11.90 4.18 5.75
C GLU A 7 12.24 4.22 4.26
N ILE A 8 11.76 5.26 3.57
CA ILE A 8 11.99 5.53 2.16
C ILE A 8 12.40 6.98 1.99
N ASP A 9 13.55 7.23 1.36
CA ASP A 9 14.12 8.57 1.15
C ASP A 9 14.23 9.40 2.46
N GLY A 10 14.56 8.74 3.57
CA GLY A 10 14.67 9.36 4.90
C GLY A 10 13.33 9.73 5.55
N MET A 11 12.22 9.18 5.05
CA MET A 11 10.87 9.47 5.53
C MET A 11 10.18 8.17 5.95
N SER A 12 9.55 8.18 7.13
CA SER A 12 8.82 7.03 7.67
C SER A 12 7.45 6.90 7.03
N TRP A 13 7.14 5.71 6.53
CA TRP A 13 5.89 5.35 5.89
C TRP A 13 5.25 4.17 6.61
N SER A 14 3.97 4.31 6.93
CA SER A 14 3.14 3.18 7.35
C SER A 14 2.55 2.49 6.13
N VAL A 15 2.68 1.17 6.06
CA VAL A 15 2.21 0.34 4.95
C VAL A 15 1.18 -0.65 5.45
N PHE A 16 0.07 -0.76 4.73
CA PHE A 16 -0.97 -1.73 5.06
C PHE A 16 -1.73 -2.19 3.81
N PRO A 17 -2.20 -3.44 3.79
CA PRO A 17 -3.09 -3.93 2.75
C PRO A 17 -4.42 -3.20 2.78
N SER A 18 -4.91 -2.82 1.60
CA SER A 18 -6.24 -2.26 1.39
C SER A 18 -7.30 -3.22 1.88
N GLY A 19 -8.30 -2.71 2.60
CA GLY A 19 -9.49 -3.49 2.98
C GLY A 19 -10.38 -3.84 1.78
N TYR A 20 -10.22 -3.17 0.63
CA TYR A 20 -11.05 -3.37 -0.55
C TYR A 20 -10.55 -4.56 -1.37
N VAL A 21 -11.43 -5.54 -1.53
CA VAL A 21 -11.23 -6.71 -2.39
C VAL A 21 -12.04 -6.48 -3.66
N THR A 22 -11.37 -6.38 -4.81
CA THR A 22 -12.08 -6.44 -6.10
C THR A 22 -12.29 -7.91 -6.46
N SER A 23 -13.53 -8.37 -6.60
CA SER A 23 -13.91 -9.79 -6.79
C SER A 23 -13.32 -10.50 -8.01
N TYR A 24 -12.47 -9.83 -8.80
CA TYR A 24 -12.01 -10.30 -10.11
C TYR A 24 -10.62 -10.95 -10.09
N MET A 25 -9.84 -10.78 -9.01
CA MET A 25 -8.49 -11.36 -8.88
C MET A 25 -8.36 -11.97 -7.48
N GLN A 26 -8.31 -13.30 -7.38
CA GLN A 26 -8.33 -13.99 -6.08
C GLN A 26 -7.09 -13.74 -5.21
N ASP A 27 -5.97 -13.31 -5.81
CA ASP A 27 -4.71 -13.11 -5.09
C ASP A 27 -4.20 -11.66 -5.10
N GLU A 28 -4.69 -10.78 -6.01
CA GLU A 28 -4.24 -9.38 -6.04
C GLU A 28 -4.91 -8.53 -4.96
N PHE A 29 -4.13 -7.71 -4.27
CA PHE A 29 -4.65 -6.74 -3.32
C PHE A 29 -3.94 -5.39 -3.40
N GLY A 30 -4.65 -4.34 -3.01
CA GLY A 30 -4.07 -3.01 -2.88
C GLY A 30 -3.14 -2.94 -1.67
N LEU A 31 -2.05 -2.17 -1.79
CA LEU A 31 -1.20 -1.75 -0.69
C LEU A 31 -1.24 -0.22 -0.61
N PHE A 32 -1.42 0.30 0.59
CA PHE A 32 -1.35 1.73 0.86
C PHE A 32 -0.09 2.05 1.64
N PHE A 33 0.60 3.10 1.20
CA PHE A 33 1.67 3.76 1.93
C PHE A 33 1.12 5.09 2.43
N THR A 34 1.21 5.34 3.72
CA THR A 34 0.75 6.59 4.31
C THR A 34 1.84 7.22 5.17
N ARG A 35 1.99 8.53 5.07
CA ARG A 35 2.82 9.32 5.98
C ARG A 35 2.12 10.61 6.38
N GLY A 36 2.58 11.21 7.46
CA GLY A 36 2.02 12.45 7.98
C GLY A 36 0.59 12.29 8.50
N THR A 37 0.02 13.41 8.94
CA THR A 37 -1.32 13.48 9.53
C THR A 37 -2.00 14.78 9.09
N GLY A 38 -3.34 14.82 9.20
CA GLY A 38 -4.13 16.00 8.87
C GLY A 38 -3.94 16.46 7.42
N GLU A 39 -3.64 17.76 7.24
CA GLU A 39 -3.44 18.40 5.94
C GLU A 39 -2.14 17.98 5.24
N ASN A 40 -1.16 17.45 5.99
CA ASN A 40 0.11 16.93 5.46
C ASN A 40 0.07 15.41 5.25
N ARG A 41 -1.12 14.79 5.29
CA ARG A 41 -1.26 13.36 5.08
C ARG A 41 -1.05 13.03 3.61
N GLU A 42 0.03 12.31 3.32
CA GLU A 42 0.28 11.76 1.99
C GLU A 42 -0.10 10.28 1.98
N VAL A 43 -0.81 9.88 0.92
CA VAL A 43 -1.20 8.49 0.69
C VAL A 43 -0.76 8.11 -0.72
N ARG A 44 -0.18 6.93 -0.85
CA ARG A 44 0.19 6.33 -2.13
C ARG A 44 -0.36 4.92 -2.20
N ALA A 45 -0.80 4.51 -3.38
CA ALA A 45 -1.45 3.22 -3.60
C ALA A 45 -0.71 2.45 -4.69
N THR A 46 -0.59 1.14 -4.50
CA THR A 46 -0.12 0.21 -5.53
C THR A 46 -0.91 -1.10 -5.43
N ARG A 47 -0.81 -1.94 -6.46
CA ARG A 47 -1.37 -3.29 -6.46
C ARG A 47 -0.22 -4.29 -6.28
N TYR A 48 -0.46 -5.31 -5.47
CA TYR A 48 0.47 -6.41 -5.27
C TYR A 48 -0.25 -7.73 -5.49
N SER A 49 0.33 -8.52 -6.37
CA SER A 49 -0.12 -9.88 -6.69
C SER A 49 0.94 -10.84 -6.16
N PRO A 50 0.64 -11.63 -5.11
CA PRO A 50 1.55 -12.66 -4.64
C PRO A 50 1.80 -13.69 -5.74
N VAL A 51 3.03 -14.22 -5.74
CA VAL A 51 3.37 -15.35 -6.59
C VAL A 51 3.03 -16.64 -5.84
N GLY A 52 1.95 -17.32 -6.24
CA GLY A 52 1.49 -18.59 -5.66
C GLY A 52 0.09 -18.52 -5.03
N THR A 53 -0.32 -19.55 -4.29
CA THR A 53 -1.62 -19.61 -3.58
C THR A 53 -1.42 -19.35 -2.09
N ARG A 54 -1.04 -18.11 -1.73
CA ARG A 54 -0.75 -17.75 -0.33
C ARG A 54 -1.80 -16.78 0.20
N SER A 55 -2.22 -16.97 1.45
CA SER A 55 -3.11 -16.02 2.10
C SER A 55 -2.51 -14.61 2.05
N ARG A 56 -3.30 -13.62 1.62
CA ARG A 56 -2.91 -12.20 1.57
C ARG A 56 -2.08 -11.73 2.77
N GLU A 57 -2.50 -12.15 3.96
CA GLU A 57 -1.86 -11.75 5.21
C GLU A 57 -0.45 -12.30 5.35
N GLN A 58 -0.26 -13.58 4.98
CA GLN A 58 1.05 -14.22 4.96
C GLN A 58 1.93 -13.59 3.88
N SER A 59 1.39 -13.43 2.66
CA SER A 59 2.12 -12.79 1.56
C SER A 59 2.59 -11.37 1.91
N PHE A 60 1.79 -10.59 2.64
CA PHE A 60 2.19 -9.26 3.11
C PHE A 60 3.23 -9.30 4.24
N ALA A 61 3.09 -10.25 5.18
CA ALA A 61 4.03 -10.43 6.26
C ALA A 61 5.42 -10.86 5.77
N GLU A 62 5.47 -11.64 4.67
CA GLU A 62 6.70 -12.14 4.06
C GLU A 62 7.41 -11.13 3.15
N LEU A 63 6.77 -9.99 2.78
CA LEU A 63 7.42 -8.97 1.95
C LEU A 63 8.67 -8.43 2.62
N SER A 64 9.80 -8.41 1.92
CA SER A 64 10.98 -7.74 2.43
C SER A 64 10.83 -6.22 2.34
N ASP A 65 11.64 -5.48 3.10
CA ASP A 65 11.66 -4.02 2.97
C ASP A 65 12.17 -3.57 1.58
N GLY A 66 12.92 -4.43 0.88
CA GLY A 66 13.33 -4.20 -0.51
C GLY A 66 12.13 -4.29 -1.46
N ASP A 67 11.28 -5.30 -1.29
CA ASP A 67 10.04 -5.45 -2.07
C ASP A 67 9.10 -4.28 -1.82
N LEU A 68 8.95 -3.87 -0.56
CA LEU A 68 8.11 -2.72 -0.19
C LEU A 68 8.62 -1.42 -0.83
N ARG A 69 9.94 -1.22 -0.93
CA ARG A 69 10.54 -0.08 -1.65
C ARG A 69 10.27 -0.16 -3.15
N GLY A 70 10.39 -1.34 -3.76
CA GLY A 70 10.05 -1.54 -5.17
C GLY A 70 8.57 -1.29 -5.46
N LEU A 71 7.68 -1.72 -4.55
CA LEU A 71 6.25 -1.46 -4.62
C LEU A 71 5.91 0.02 -4.41
N PHE A 72 6.64 0.72 -3.53
CA PHE A 72 6.52 2.15 -3.34
C PHE A 72 6.96 2.93 -4.59
N ALA A 73 8.06 2.55 -5.25
CA ALA A 73 8.51 3.19 -6.47
C ALA A 73 7.48 3.11 -7.61
N GLN A 74 6.68 2.04 -7.64
CA GLN A 74 5.58 1.84 -8.58
C GLN A 74 4.26 2.50 -8.12
N SER A 75 4.16 2.85 -6.83
CA SER A 75 2.95 3.40 -6.25
C SER A 75 2.60 4.78 -6.81
N GLN A 76 1.32 5.01 -7.03
CA GLN A 76 0.80 6.29 -7.49
C GLN A 76 0.33 7.12 -6.30
N PRO A 77 0.53 8.46 -6.30
CA PRO A 77 -0.10 9.35 -5.34
C PRO A 77 -1.61 9.17 -5.36
N SER A 78 -2.24 8.98 -4.21
CA SER A 78 -3.70 8.76 -4.15
C SER A 78 -4.50 9.98 -4.60
N PHE A 79 -3.88 11.17 -4.68
CA PHE A 79 -4.52 12.40 -5.17
C PHE A 79 -4.99 12.32 -6.63
N THR A 80 -4.46 11.37 -7.43
CA THR A 80 -4.94 11.11 -8.80
C THR A 80 -6.02 10.04 -8.89
N SER A 81 -6.40 9.41 -7.78
CA SER A 81 -7.52 8.46 -7.74
C SER A 81 -8.80 9.18 -7.26
N PRO A 82 -9.92 9.10 -8.00
CA PRO A 82 -11.18 9.77 -7.63
C PRO A 82 -11.77 9.32 -6.27
N GLU A 83 -11.22 8.27 -5.65
CA GLU A 83 -11.60 7.78 -4.33
C GLU A 83 -10.95 8.57 -3.16
N ALA A 84 -9.97 9.44 -3.41
CA ALA A 84 -9.32 10.24 -2.36
C ALA A 84 -10.05 11.55 -2.00
N GLY A 85 -11.27 11.74 -2.51
CA GLY A 85 -12.18 12.79 -2.07
C GLY A 85 -11.79 14.18 -2.57
N TYR A 86 -12.66 14.77 -3.39
CA TYR A 86 -12.76 16.21 -3.49
C TYR A 86 -12.95 16.78 -2.07
N ARG A 87 -11.92 17.40 -1.50
CA ARG A 87 -12.09 18.43 -0.48
C ARG A 87 -11.44 19.71 -0.97
N ARG A 88 -12.32 20.61 -1.41
CA ARG A 88 -12.12 22.05 -1.19
C ARG A 88 -12.61 22.39 0.21
#